data_AF-A0A934R6P2-F1
#
_entry.id   AF-A0A934R6P2-F1
#
_cell.length_a   1.000
_cell.length_b   1.000
_cell.length_c   1.000
_cell.angle_alpha   90.00
_cell.angle_beta   90.00
_cell.angle_gamma   90.00
#
_symmetry.space_group_name_H-M   'P 1'
#
loop_
_entity.id
_entity.type
_entity.pdbx_description
1 polymer ?
#
loop_
_entity_poly.entity_id
_entity_poly.type
_entity_poly.pdbx_seq_one_letter_code
_entity_poly.pdbx_strand_id
1 'polypeptide(L)' 'MAACTTKDKIWNASDLEVWVKDQAVAQGYREESIQLEEWYRDEDGQLVWHGEGVEASSGKKSPFSIRVDKVWTPSGSD' A
#
# COMPACT_ATOMS: atom_id res chain seq x y z
N MET A 1 1.70 -28.62 -4.13
CA MET A 1 2.44 -27.38 -4.38
C MET A 1 1.82 -26.70 -5.59
N ALA A 2 0.88 -25.79 -5.37
CA ALA A 2 0.34 -24.88 -6.38
C ALA A 2 -0.56 -23.88 -5.64
N ALA A 3 -0.01 -22.74 -5.22
CA ALA A 3 -0.82 -21.58 -4.88
C ALA A 3 -0.95 -20.77 -6.17
N CYS A 4 -2.17 -20.74 -6.69
CA CYS A 4 -2.55 -20.21 -7.98
C CYS A 4 -2.26 -18.70 -8.07
N THR A 5 -1.56 -18.30 -9.13
CA THR A 5 -1.36 -16.93 -9.58
C THR A 5 -2.69 -16.34 -10.05
N THR A 6 -3.34 -15.49 -9.25
CA THR A 6 -4.59 -14.81 -9.68
C THR A 6 -4.81 -13.55 -8.88
N LYS A 7 -4.51 -12.37 -9.48
CA LYS A 7 -4.97 -11.02 -9.08
C LYS A 7 -5.54 -10.95 -7.65
N ASP A 8 -4.65 -10.85 -6.66
CA ASP A 8 -4.99 -10.70 -5.24
C ASP A 8 -5.84 -9.44 -5.04
N LYS A 9 -7.15 -9.63 -5.10
CA LYS A 9 -8.10 -8.68 -4.53
C LYS A 9 -7.92 -8.78 -3.03
N ILE A 10 -7.43 -7.71 -2.43
CA ILE A 10 -7.24 -7.59 -1.01
C ILE A 10 -8.58 -7.17 -0.41
N TRP A 11 -9.17 -8.11 0.34
CA TRP A 11 -10.49 -7.92 0.97
C TRP A 11 -10.40 -7.45 2.42
N ASN A 12 -9.19 -7.42 2.99
CA ASN A 12 -8.97 -7.15 4.40
C ASN A 12 -7.96 -6.01 4.57
N ALA A 13 -8.26 -5.06 5.45
CA ALA A 13 -7.41 -3.90 5.68
C ALA A 13 -6.00 -4.33 6.12
N SER A 14 -5.90 -5.35 6.99
CA SER A 14 -4.61 -5.84 7.48
C SER A 14 -3.74 -6.51 6.40
N ASP A 15 -4.34 -7.17 5.42
CA ASP A 15 -3.60 -7.74 4.29
C ASP A 15 -3.10 -6.62 3.36
N LEU A 16 -3.89 -5.55 3.23
CA LEU A 16 -3.50 -4.39 2.45
C LEU A 16 -2.37 -3.61 3.10
N GLU A 17 -2.37 -3.48 4.43
CA GLU A 17 -1.25 -2.88 5.16
C GLU A 17 0.07 -3.60 4.86
N VAL A 18 0.05 -4.94 4.82
CA VAL A 18 1.23 -5.75 4.49
C VAL A 18 1.67 -5.50 3.05
N TRP A 19 0.73 -5.49 2.10
CA TRP A 19 1.04 -5.22 0.70
C TRP A 19 1.58 -3.81 0.47
N VAL A 20 1.01 -2.79 1.11
CA VAL A 20 1.47 -1.39 1.02
C VAL A 20 2.88 -1.24 1.59
N LYS A 21 3.18 -1.91 2.71
CA LYS A 21 4.54 -1.96 3.27
C LYS A 21 5.52 -2.59 2.31
N ASP A 22 5.20 -3.73 1.71
CA ASP A 22 6.06 -4.40 0.71
C ASP A 22 6.33 -3.49 -0.50
N GLN A 23 5.32 -2.77 -0.99
CA GLN A 23 5.49 -1.80 -2.08
C GLN A 23 6.39 -0.63 -1.69
N ALA A 24 6.27 -0.10 -0.47
CA ALA A 24 7.15 0.95 0.02
C ALA A 24 8.60 0.42 0.19
N VAL A 25 8.79 -0.81 0.69
CA VAL A 25 10.12 -1.43 0.72
C VAL A 25 10.71 -1.60 -0.67
N ALA A 26 9.90 -2.04 -1.65
CA ALA A 26 10.31 -2.14 -3.04
C ALA A 26 10.69 -0.80 -3.67
N GLN A 27 10.10 0.31 -3.20
CA GLN A 27 10.51 1.68 -3.57
C GLN A 27 11.79 2.16 -2.86
N GLY A 28 12.31 1.37 -1.92
CA GLY A 28 13.54 1.67 -1.20
C GLY A 28 13.32 2.30 0.16
N TYR A 29 12.14 2.15 0.78
CA TYR A 29 11.92 2.54 2.17
C TYR A 29 12.29 1.40 3.14
N ARG A 30 12.65 1.74 4.37
CA ARG A 30 12.95 0.74 5.42
C ARG A 30 11.66 0.23 6.04
N GLU A 31 11.43 -1.08 5.98
CA GLU A 31 10.21 -1.75 6.48
C GLU A 31 9.84 -1.31 7.90
N GLU A 32 10.80 -1.36 8.82
CA GLU A 32 10.65 -1.00 10.23
C GLU A 32 10.34 0.49 10.48
N SER A 33 10.62 1.34 9.50
CA SER A 33 10.37 2.78 9.57
C SER A 33 9.10 3.21 8.84
N ILE A 34 8.41 2.29 8.17
CA ILE A 34 7.16 2.59 7.45
C ILE A 34 6.03 2.76 8.47
N GLN A 35 5.47 3.96 8.48
CA GLN A 35 4.23 4.28 9.15
C GLN A 35 3.14 4.45 8.10
N LEU A 36 2.13 3.61 8.19
CA LEU A 36 0.93 3.72 7.36
C LEU A 36 -0.01 4.72 8.00
N GLU A 37 -0.49 5.68 7.21
CA GLU A 37 -1.54 6.62 7.63
C GLU A 37 -2.90 6.17 7.08
N GLU A 38 -3.86 7.08 7.00
CA GLU A 38 -5.16 6.81 6.38
C GLU A 38 -5.07 6.77 4.85
N TRP A 39 -5.92 5.93 4.25
CA TRP A 39 -6.14 5.92 2.82
C TRP A 39 -7.22 6.94 2.45
N TYR A 40 -7.08 7.56 1.29
CA TYR A 40 -8.02 8.54 0.77
C TYR A 40 -8.30 8.31 -0.71
N ARG A 41 -9.41 8.88 -1.22
CA ARG A 41 -9.65 8.96 -2.65
C ARG A 41 -9.07 10.26 -3.18
N ASP A 42 -8.21 10.14 -4.18
CA ASP A 42 -7.68 11.29 -4.91
C ASP A 42 -8.76 11.91 -5.83
N GLU A 43 -8.46 13.04 -6.48
CA GLU A 43 -9.42 13.78 -7.32
C GLU A 43 -9.93 12.94 -8.51
N ASP A 44 -9.09 12.01 -8.99
CA ASP A 44 -9.44 11.02 -10.03
C ASP A 44 -10.31 9.86 -9.50
N GLY A 45 -10.70 9.88 -8.23
CA GLY A 45 -11.48 8.82 -7.57
C GLY A 45 -10.67 7.56 -7.22
N GLN A 46 -9.35 7.60 -7.42
CA GLN A 46 -8.45 6.48 -7.14
C GLN A 46 -8.19 6.34 -5.65
N LEU A 47 -8.29 5.12 -5.12
CA LEU A 47 -7.88 4.83 -3.74
C LEU A 47 -6.35 4.85 -3.63
N VAL A 48 -5.86 5.73 -2.77
CA VAL A 48 -4.44 5.93 -2.47
C VAL A 48 -4.22 5.77 -0.98
N TRP A 49 -3.23 4.97 -0.61
CA TRP A 49 -2.77 4.84 0.76
C TRP A 49 -1.59 5.77 0.96
N HIS A 50 -1.73 6.74 1.87
CA HIS A 50 -0.63 7.61 2.30
C HIS A 50 0.16 6.97 3.44
N GLY A 51 1.47 7.02 3.36
CA GLY A 51 2.32 6.66 4.49
C GLY A 51 3.58 7.50 4.51
N GLU A 52 4.30 7.37 5.60
CA GLU A 52 5.61 7.98 5.76
C GLU A 52 6.62 6.89 6.01
N GLY A 53 7.82 7.04 5.46
CA GLY A 53 8.89 6.07 5.68
C GLY A 53 10.24 6.74 5.65
N VAL A 54 11.24 6.04 6.15
CA VAL A 54 12.64 6.45 5.98
C VAL A 54 13.18 5.81 4.71
N GLU A 55 13.60 6.63 3.74
CA GLU A 55 14.28 6.14 2.54
C GLU A 55 15.59 5.45 2.94
N ALA A 56 15.78 4.21 2.50
CA ALA A 56 16.98 3.43 2.76
C ALA A 56 18.23 4.10 2.13
N SER A 57 18.05 4.77 0.98
CA SER A 57 19.13 5.46 0.26
C SER A 57 19.55 6.77 0.94
N SER A 58 18.60 7.59 1.38
CA SER A 58 18.87 8.93 1.93
C SER A 58 18.90 8.96 3.47
N GLY A 59 18.30 7.97 4.13
CA GLY A 59 18.09 7.99 5.58
C GLY A 59 17.13 9.10 6.05
N LYS A 60 16.38 9.73 5.14
CA LYS A 60 15.44 10.80 5.46
C LYS A 60 14.02 10.27 5.50
N LYS A 61 13.22 10.81 6.43
CA LYS A 61 11.79 10.56 6.47
C LYS A 61 11.15 11.33 5.31
N SER A 62 10.48 10.60 4.43
CA SER A 62 9.78 11.13 3.26
C SER A 62 8.40 10.49 3.18
N PRO A 63 7.35 11.25 2.81
CA PRO A 63 6.04 10.67 2.54
C PRO A 63 6.09 9.81 1.28
N PHE A 64 5.20 8.83 1.21
CA PHE A 64 4.98 8.00 0.04
C PHE A 64 3.48 7.77 -0.16
N SER A 65 3.09 7.55 -1.42
CA SER A 65 1.70 7.30 -1.80
C SER A 65 1.64 6.03 -2.64
N ILE A 66 0.93 5.02 -2.15
CA ILE A 66 0.71 3.76 -2.88
C ILE A 66 -0.73 3.74 -3.41
N ARG A 67 -0.88 3.52 -4.72
CA ARG A 67 -2.21 3.32 -5.32
C ARG A 67 -2.71 1.92 -4.99
N VAL A 68 -3.78 1.85 -4.21
CA VAL A 68 -4.39 0.59 -3.76
C VAL A 68 -5.66 0.25 -4.54
N ASP A 69 -6.19 1.17 -5.35
CA ASP A 69 -7.38 0.98 -6.21
C ASP A 69 -7.40 -0.33 -7.02
N LYS A 70 -6.25 -0.79 -7.51
CA LYS A 70 -6.15 -2.02 -8.31
C LYS A 70 -6.27 -3.32 -7.51
N VAL A 71 -5.96 -3.25 -6.21
CA VAL A 71 -5.90 -4.41 -5.31
C VAL A 71 -6.99 -4.36 -4.25
N TRP A 72 -7.44 -3.18 -3.84
CA TRP A 72 -8.52 -2.97 -2.89
C TRP A 72 -9.83 -2.67 -3.60
N THR A 73 -10.78 -3.59 -3.49
CA THR A 73 -12.19 -3.29 -3.77
C THR A 73 -12.94 -3.32 -2.43
N PRO A 74 -13.35 -2.17 -1.85
CA PRO A 74 -14.22 -2.21 -0.69
C PRO A 74 -15.52 -2.87 -1.14
N SER A 75 -15.85 -4.03 -0.56
CA SER A 75 -17.11 -4.74 -0.81
C SER A 75 -18.27 -3.78 -0.55
N GLY A 76 -18.88 -3.26 -1.62
CA GLY A 76 -19.91 -2.23 -1.54
C GLY A 76 -20.22 -1.60 -2.90
N SER A 77 -20.27 -2.40 -3.95
CA SER A 77 -20.95 -2.04 -5.19
C SER A 77 -21.63 -3.30 -5.70
N ASP A 78 -22.70 -3.66 -5.00
CA ASP A 78 -23.87 -4.30 -5.59
C ASP A 78 -24.93 -3.21 -5.74
#